data_AF-C0EIA2-F1
#
_entry.id   AF-C0EIA2-F1
#
_cell.length_a   1.000
_cell.length_b   1.000
_cell.length_c   1.000
_cell.angle_alpha   90.00
_cell.angle_beta   90.00
_cell.angle_gamma   90.00
#
_symmetry.space_group_name_H-M   'P 1'
#
loop_
_entity.id
_entity.type
_entity.pdbx_description
1 polymer ?
#
loop_
_entity_poly.entity_id
_entity_poly.type
_entity_poly.pdbx_seq_one_letter_code
_entity_poly.pdbx_strand_id
1 'polypeptide(L)'
;MPSTAGQALTFHETPLVSGSAITHQAGSSNVVINQLGIYQATFHGTVAVNTGTAIPSSIDVQLLENGTAVPGAVASHSFASTNERATMSFSVPFRVDAVPADFTVTASEDGFQFNEITLAIIRLGDATT
;
A
#
# COMPACT_ATOMS: atom_id res chain seq x y z
N MET A 1 -12.78 5.18 -0.77
CA MET A 1 -11.97 6.07 -1.61
C MET A 1 -11.90 5.47 -3.02
N PRO A 2 -12.29 6.21 -4.06
CA PRO A 2 -12.18 5.72 -5.43
C PRO A 2 -10.70 5.58 -5.82
N SER A 3 -10.38 4.57 -6.64
CA SER A 3 -9.06 4.44 -7.23
C SER A 3 -8.88 5.39 -8.41
N THR A 4 -7.62 5.70 -8.71
CA THR A 4 -7.21 6.33 -9.96
C THR A 4 -5.97 5.58 -10.42
N ALA A 5 -5.92 5.19 -11.70
CA ALA A 5 -4.85 4.36 -12.23
C ALA A 5 -3.47 4.97 -11.94
N GLY A 6 -2.59 4.17 -11.32
CA GLY A 6 -1.24 4.56 -10.93
C GLY A 6 -1.14 5.55 -9.77
N GLN A 7 -2.24 5.97 -9.15
CA GLN A 7 -2.22 6.91 -8.03
C GLN A 7 -2.09 6.21 -6.68
N ALA A 8 -1.43 6.91 -5.75
CA ALA A 8 -1.24 6.42 -4.39
C ALA A 8 -2.52 6.55 -3.56
N LEU A 9 -2.82 5.50 -2.79
CA LEU A 9 -3.89 5.46 -1.82
C LEU A 9 -3.55 6.37 -0.63
N THR A 10 -4.50 7.21 -0.21
CA THR A 10 -4.33 8.14 0.92
C THR A 10 -4.75 7.50 2.24
N PHE A 11 -3.90 7.56 3.26
CA PHE A 11 -4.22 7.12 4.61
C PHE A 11 -4.61 8.32 5.48
N HIS A 12 -5.87 8.34 5.94
CA HIS A 12 -6.44 9.53 6.58
C HIS A 12 -6.02 9.70 8.04
N GLU A 13 -5.62 8.61 8.69
CA GLU A 13 -5.32 8.58 10.11
C GLU A 13 -3.93 7.98 10.36
N THR A 14 -3.29 8.42 11.46
CA THR A 14 -2.05 7.84 11.96
C THR A 14 -2.26 7.40 13.42
N PRO A 15 -2.91 6.25 13.67
CA PRO A 15 -3.34 5.89 15.02
C PRO A 15 -2.17 5.59 15.97
N LEU A 16 -1.03 5.14 15.45
CA LEU A 16 0.16 4.84 16.24
C LEU A 16 1.44 5.12 15.45
N VAL A 17 2.35 5.87 16.06
CA VAL A 17 3.76 5.98 15.66
C VAL A 17 4.59 5.79 16.92
N SER A 18 5.65 5.00 16.82
CA SER A 18 6.62 4.81 17.89
C SER A 18 8.04 5.02 17.36
N GLY A 19 8.81 5.86 18.05
CA GLY A 19 10.14 6.29 17.60
C GLY A 19 10.10 7.31 16.45
N SER A 20 11.24 7.51 15.81
CA SER A 20 11.44 8.49 14.72
C SER A 20 11.89 7.87 13.40
N ALA A 21 12.05 6.55 13.34
CA ALA A 21 12.51 5.84 12.14
C ALA A 21 11.48 5.89 11.00
N ILE A 22 10.20 5.98 11.34
CA ILE A 22 9.07 5.96 10.40
C ILE A 22 8.17 7.15 10.75
N THR A 23 7.81 7.96 9.75
CA THR A 23 6.90 9.11 9.91
C THR A 23 5.79 9.06 8.89
N HIS A 24 4.58 9.47 9.29
CA HIS A 24 3.42 9.61 8.42
C HIS A 24 2.60 10.84 8.82
N GLN A 25 2.22 11.65 7.85
CA GLN A 25 1.29 12.76 8.05
C GLN A 25 -0.13 12.29 7.75
N ALA A 26 -1.05 12.45 8.70
CA ALA A 26 -2.46 12.11 8.49
C ALA A 26 -3.03 12.84 7.25
N GLY A 27 -3.73 12.09 6.38
CA GLY A 27 -4.23 12.59 5.10
C GLY A 27 -3.20 12.57 3.97
N SER A 28 -2.01 11.99 4.20
CA SER A 28 -1.01 11.74 3.17
C SER A 28 -1.13 10.33 2.60
N SER A 29 -0.61 10.12 1.39
CA SER A 29 -0.36 8.79 0.82
C SER A 29 1.04 8.26 1.12
N ASN A 30 1.92 9.13 1.64
CA ASN A 30 3.34 8.86 1.77
C ASN A 30 3.73 8.55 3.22
N VAL A 31 4.39 7.41 3.41
CA VAL A 31 5.09 7.03 4.65
C VAL A 31 6.59 7.19 4.42
N VAL A 32 7.29 7.92 5.28
CA VAL A 32 8.73 8.18 5.13
C VAL A 32 9.52 7.34 6.14
N ILE A 33 10.52 6.62 5.64
CA ILE A 33 11.51 5.92 6.47
C ILE A 33 12.81 6.71 6.49
N ASN A 34 13.28 7.02 7.70
CA ASN A 34 14.45 7.88 7.97
C ASN A 34 15.65 7.10 8.54
N GLN A 35 15.54 5.78 8.68
CA GLN A 35 16.61 4.93 9.19
C GLN A 35 16.82 3.70 8.31
N LEU A 36 18.08 3.34 8.06
CA LEU A 36 18.42 2.09 7.36
C LEU A 36 17.97 0.87 8.17
N GLY A 37 17.68 -0.24 7.49
CA GLY A 37 17.37 -1.49 8.17
C GLY A 37 16.46 -2.43 7.38
N ILE A 38 16.02 -3.48 8.08
CA ILE A 38 15.00 -4.41 7.60
C ILE A 38 13.66 -4.01 8.22
N TYR A 39 12.63 -3.97 7.39
CA TYR A 39 11.28 -3.58 7.76
C TYR A 39 10.29 -4.66 7.32
N GLN A 40 9.14 -4.72 7.98
CA GLN A 40 7.98 -5.52 7.59
C GLN A 40 6.85 -4.57 7.22
N ALA A 41 6.31 -4.68 6.02
CA ALA A 41 5.05 -4.03 5.66
C ALA A 41 3.91 -5.05 5.67
N THR A 42 2.77 -4.65 6.22
CA THR A 42 1.52 -5.39 6.14
C THR A 42 0.42 -4.43 5.72
N PHE A 43 -0.25 -4.76 4.62
CA PHE A 43 -1.38 -4.01 4.10
C PHE A 43 -2.64 -4.87 4.14
N HIS A 44 -3.75 -4.24 4.51
CA HIS A 44 -5.09 -4.80 4.39
C HIS A 44 -6.02 -3.74 3.82
N GLY A 45 -6.99 -4.16 3.02
CA GLY A 45 -8.10 -3.33 2.59
C GLY A 45 -9.16 -4.16 1.92
N THR A 46 -10.34 -3.59 1.75
CA THR A 46 -11.39 -4.16 0.90
C THR A 46 -11.51 -3.32 -0.36
N VAL A 47 -11.70 -3.99 -1.49
CA VAL A 47 -11.91 -3.33 -2.78
C VAL A 47 -13.15 -3.89 -3.47
N ALA A 48 -13.93 -3.00 -4.06
CA ALA A 48 -15.10 -3.31 -4.87
C ALA A 48 -14.95 -2.69 -6.25
N VAL A 49 -15.51 -3.33 -7.27
CA VAL A 49 -15.63 -2.74 -8.60
C VAL A 49 -16.76 -1.68 -8.60
N ASN A 50 -16.50 -0.50 -9.16
CA ASN A 50 -17.51 0.55 -9.27
C ASN A 50 -18.63 0.13 -10.23
N THR A 51 -19.84 0.60 -9.97
CA THR A 51 -20.95 0.43 -10.92
C THR A 51 -20.59 1.09 -12.26
N GLY A 52 -20.73 0.34 -13.35
CA GLY A 52 -20.42 0.83 -14.70
C GLY A 52 -19.02 0.48 -15.21
N THR A 53 -18.11 0.00 -14.36
CA THR A 53 -16.83 -0.57 -14.81
C THR A 53 -17.09 -1.88 -15.57
N ALA A 54 -16.50 -2.02 -16.75
CA ALA A 54 -16.61 -3.24 -17.55
C ALA A 54 -15.95 -4.43 -16.83
N ILE A 55 -16.58 -5.59 -16.86
CA ILE A 55 -16.06 -6.84 -16.29
C ILE A 55 -15.89 -7.90 -17.40
N PRO A 56 -14.84 -8.75 -17.36
CA PRO A 56 -13.88 -8.88 -16.26
C PRO A 56 -12.92 -7.70 -16.18
N SER A 57 -12.54 -7.32 -14.95
CA SER A 57 -11.54 -6.29 -14.69
C SER A 57 -10.64 -6.71 -13.54
N SER A 58 -9.37 -6.32 -13.60
CA SER A 58 -8.34 -6.73 -12.64
C SER A 58 -7.70 -5.51 -12.01
N ILE A 59 -7.31 -5.64 -10.75
CA ILE A 59 -6.59 -4.60 -10.02
C ILE A 59 -5.41 -5.20 -9.26
N ASP A 60 -4.29 -4.49 -9.32
CA ASP A 60 -3.13 -4.71 -8.49
C ASP A 60 -2.99 -3.58 -7.47
N VAL A 61 -2.66 -3.95 -6.24
CA VAL A 61 -2.29 -3.05 -5.16
C VAL A 61 -0.84 -3.33 -4.80
N GLN A 62 0.03 -2.35 -4.98
CA GLN A 62 1.48 -2.52 -4.89
C GLN A 62 2.09 -1.49 -3.92
N LEU A 63 3.01 -1.91 -3.05
CA LEU A 63 3.87 -1.01 -2.30
C LEU A 63 5.04 -0.55 -3.18
N LEU A 64 5.27 0.76 -3.26
CA LEU A 64 6.40 1.36 -3.95
C LEU A 64 7.34 2.01 -2.95
N GLU A 65 8.65 1.87 -3.16
CA GLU A 65 9.74 2.63 -2.53
C GLU A 65 10.29 3.61 -3.57
N ASN A 66 10.16 4.91 -3.32
CA ASN A 66 10.60 5.98 -4.25
C ASN A 66 10.09 5.77 -5.69
N GLY A 67 8.84 5.29 -5.83
CA GLY A 67 8.21 4.97 -7.12
C GLY A 67 8.59 3.61 -7.74
N THR A 68 9.47 2.84 -7.10
CA THR A 68 9.90 1.50 -7.56
C THR A 68 9.18 0.41 -6.77
N ALA A 69 8.73 -0.65 -7.45
CA ALA A 69 8.01 -1.74 -6.79
C ALA A 69 8.86 -2.46 -5.75
N VAL A 70 8.35 -2.56 -4.52
CA VAL A 70 8.92 -3.42 -3.48
C VAL A 70 8.61 -4.88 -3.86
N PRO A 71 9.63 -5.74 -4.05
CA PRO A 71 9.41 -7.12 -4.49
C PRO A 71 8.47 -7.90 -3.56
N GLY A 72 7.46 -8.55 -4.13
CA GLY A 72 6.48 -9.36 -3.41
C GLY A 72 5.39 -8.57 -2.66
N ALA A 73 5.50 -7.23 -2.58
CA ALA A 73 4.52 -6.37 -1.91
C ALA A 73 3.29 -6.06 -2.80
N VAL A 74 2.69 -7.09 -3.40
CA VAL A 74 1.58 -6.97 -4.34
C VAL A 74 0.41 -7.85 -3.93
N ALA A 75 -0.80 -7.32 -4.11
CA ALA A 75 -2.04 -8.09 -4.06
C ALA A 75 -2.81 -7.86 -5.37
N SER A 76 -3.31 -8.94 -5.98
CA SER A 76 -4.01 -8.90 -7.27
C SER A 76 -5.37 -9.56 -7.13
N HIS A 77 -6.40 -8.99 -7.74
CA HIS A 77 -7.73 -9.61 -7.82
C HIS A 77 -8.38 -9.36 -9.17
N SER A 78 -9.16 -10.33 -9.65
CA SER A 78 -9.95 -10.21 -10.88
C SER A 78 -11.44 -10.33 -10.58
N PHE A 79 -12.17 -9.27 -10.88
CA PHE A 79 -13.61 -9.16 -10.66
C PHE A 79 -14.36 -9.69 -11.86
N ALA A 80 -15.25 -10.65 -11.63
CA ALA A 80 -16.09 -11.26 -12.67
C ALA A 80 -17.57 -10.92 -12.51
N SER A 81 -17.96 -10.19 -11.45
CA SER A 81 -19.34 -9.81 -11.20
C SER A 81 -19.48 -8.42 -10.59
N THR A 82 -20.60 -7.75 -10.89
CA THR A 82 -20.95 -6.48 -10.26
C THR A 82 -21.29 -6.70 -8.78
N ASN A 83 -20.88 -5.79 -7.90
CA ASN A 83 -21.02 -5.84 -6.44
C ASN A 83 -20.13 -6.86 -5.70
N GLU A 84 -19.25 -7.55 -6.41
CA GLU A 84 -18.21 -8.34 -5.77
C GLU A 84 -17.28 -7.44 -4.93
N ARG A 85 -16.86 -7.98 -3.78
CA ARG A 85 -15.90 -7.35 -2.88
C ARG A 85 -14.78 -8.34 -2.62
N ALA A 86 -13.55 -7.87 -2.68
CA ALA A 86 -12.36 -8.66 -2.42
C ALA A 86 -11.53 -8.04 -1.30
N THR A 87 -10.91 -8.88 -0.49
CA THR A 87 -9.87 -8.46 0.46
C THR A 87 -8.54 -8.41 -0.27
N MET A 88 -7.87 -7.27 -0.21
CA MET A 88 -6.52 -7.07 -0.73
C MET A 88 -5.55 -7.07 0.44
N SER A 89 -4.51 -7.91 0.36
CA SER A 89 -3.50 -7.97 1.41
C SER A 89 -2.15 -8.43 0.88
N PHE A 90 -1.08 -7.81 1.38
CA PHE A 90 0.28 -8.31 1.28
C PHE A 90 0.95 -8.19 2.64
N SER A 91 1.94 -9.03 2.88
CA SER A 91 2.75 -8.99 4.10
C SER A 91 4.16 -9.43 3.75
N VAL A 92 5.08 -8.49 3.58
CA VAL A 92 6.45 -8.77 3.14
C VAL A 92 7.50 -8.01 3.94
N PRO A 93 8.64 -8.66 4.23
CA PRO A 93 9.83 -7.95 4.66
C PRO A 93 10.51 -7.26 3.47
N PHE A 94 11.12 -6.12 3.71
CA PHE A 94 11.92 -5.39 2.73
C PHE A 94 13.10 -4.70 3.43
N ARG A 95 14.12 -4.35 2.63
CA ARG A 95 15.33 -3.70 3.09
C ARG A 95 15.33 -2.25 2.62
N VAL A 96 15.73 -1.33 3.49
CA VAL A 96 15.93 0.10 3.16
C VAL A 96 17.43 0.38 3.22
N ASP A 97 18.01 0.68 2.06
CA ASP A 97 19.45 0.90 1.88
C ASP A 97 19.83 2.36 1.67
N ALA A 98 18.86 3.25 1.49
CA ALA A 98 19.06 4.70 1.43
C ALA A 98 17.93 5.42 2.19
N VAL A 99 18.26 6.55 2.82
CA VAL A 99 17.28 7.37 3.55
C VAL A 99 17.46 8.87 3.22
N PRO A 100 16.38 9.67 3.21
CA PRO A 100 14.99 9.26 3.42
C PRO A 100 14.45 8.41 2.24
N ALA A 101 13.55 7.48 2.54
CA ALA A 101 12.86 6.67 1.55
C ALA A 101 11.35 6.84 1.68
N ASP A 102 10.69 7.15 0.58
CA ASP A 102 9.26 7.40 0.47
C ASP A 102 8.53 6.10 0.09
N PHE A 103 7.49 5.76 0.85
CA PHE A 103 6.67 4.57 0.63
C PHE A 103 5.23 4.94 0.35
N THR A 104 4.70 4.43 -0.77
CA THR A 104 3.32 4.65 -1.18
C THR A 104 2.67 3.33 -1.59
N VAL A 105 1.40 3.14 -1.30
CA VAL A 105 0.60 2.03 -1.84
C VAL A 105 -0.19 2.54 -3.04
N THR A 106 -0.05 1.93 -4.21
CA THR A 106 -0.71 2.37 -5.45
C THR A 106 -1.70 1.33 -5.96
N ALA A 107 -2.77 1.79 -6.60
CA ALA A 107 -3.69 0.96 -7.38
C ALA A 107 -3.34 1.03 -8.87
N SER A 108 -3.32 -0.10 -9.57
CA SER A 108 -2.97 -0.14 -11.00
C SER A 108 -4.03 0.51 -11.90
N GLU A 109 -5.31 0.36 -11.55
CA GLU A 109 -6.46 0.72 -12.40
C GLU A 109 -7.44 1.67 -11.69
N ASP A 110 -8.20 2.43 -12.48
CA ASP A 110 -9.35 3.19 -12.01
C ASP A 110 -10.62 2.31 -11.96
N GLY A 111 -11.76 2.89 -11.57
CA GLY A 111 -13.02 2.15 -11.56
C GLY A 111 -13.20 1.19 -10.39
N PHE A 112 -12.39 1.31 -9.33
CA PHE A 112 -12.53 0.57 -8.07
C PHE A 112 -12.78 1.50 -6.89
N GLN A 113 -13.37 0.96 -5.83
CA GLN A 113 -13.60 1.63 -4.56
C GLN A 113 -12.89 0.87 -3.45
N PHE A 114 -11.96 1.54 -2.78
CA PHE A 114 -11.26 1.05 -1.60
C PHE A 114 -11.97 1.44 -0.31
N ASN A 115 -12.03 0.51 0.64
CA ASN A 115 -12.61 0.68 1.96
C ASN A 115 -11.69 0.04 3.01
N GLU A 116 -11.70 0.60 4.23
CA GLU A 116 -11.04 0.00 5.41
C GLU A 116 -9.55 -0.30 5.20
N ILE A 117 -8.85 0.54 4.42
CA ILE A 117 -7.43 0.34 4.14
C ILE A 117 -6.58 0.63 5.38
N THR A 118 -5.57 -0.22 5.61
CA THR A 118 -4.61 -0.10 6.69
C THR A 118 -3.23 -0.50 6.17
N LEU A 119 -2.22 0.26 6.58
CA LEU A 119 -0.82 -0.06 6.35
C LEU A 119 -0.09 -0.02 7.69
N ALA A 120 0.57 -1.12 8.05
CA ALA A 120 1.49 -1.18 9.17
C ALA A 120 2.91 -1.41 8.64
N ILE A 121 3.86 -0.60 9.11
CA ILE A 121 5.28 -0.80 8.84
C ILE A 121 6.01 -0.89 10.18
N ILE A 122 6.77 -1.96 10.37
CA ILE A 122 7.52 -2.24 11.59
C ILE A 122 8.99 -2.43 11.24
N ARG A 123 9.88 -1.76 11.97
CA ARG A 123 11.33 -2.00 11.87
C ARG A 123 11.68 -3.30 12.58
N LEU A 124 12.30 -4.24 11.87
CA LEU A 124 12.74 -5.53 12.41
C LEU A 124 14.15 -5.49 12.97
N GLY A 125 15.00 -4.59 12.46
CA GLY A 125 16.39 -4.46 12.92
C GLY A 125 17.29 -3.82 11.88
N ASP A 126 18.59 -3.89 12.12
CA ASP A 126 19.61 -3.43 11.18
C ASP A 126 19.74 -4.42 10.02
N ALA A 127 20.02 -3.91 8.83
CA ALA A 127 20.47 -4.74 7.72
C ALA A 127 21.98 -4.88 7.85
N THR A 128 22.46 -6.04 8.31
CA THR A 128 23.90 -6.32 8.24
C THR A 128 24.32 -6.40 6.78
N THR A 129 25.46 -5.79 6.46
CA THR A 129 26.07 -5.83 5.12
C THR A 129 26.34 -7.24 4.65
#